data_AF-A0A5B9QUC6-F1
#
_entry.id   AF-A0A5B9QUC6-F1
#
_cell.length_a   1.000
_cell.length_b   1.000
_cell.length_c   1.000
_cell.angle_alpha   90.00
_cell.angle_beta   90.00
_cell.angle_gamma   90.00
#
_symmetry.space_group_name_H-M   'P 1'
#
loop_
_entity.id
_entity.type
_entity.pdbx_description
1 polymer ?
#
loop_
_entity_poly.entity_id
_entity_poly.type
_entity_poly.pdbx_seq_one_letter_code
_entity_poly.pdbx_strand_id
1 'polypeptide(L)'
;MIKIYLNVLLIGIYLGILFTKSEVARWQRVHDMFLFREPHMYLIIGTAIVVAMASMWLLKRFKVHAVTGQPIRYTPKPYHRGVLIGGVLFGAGWAITGACPGPIYAQIGGGEWIALLTFAGAVLGMYSYAALKPKLPH
;
A
#
# COMPACT_ATOMS: atom_id res chain seq x y z
N MET A 1 -5.93 -24.92 -5.39
CA MET A 1 -6.72 -23.77 -4.94
C MET A 1 -6.63 -23.53 -3.44
N ILE A 2 -6.99 -24.48 -2.56
CA ILE A 2 -6.92 -24.33 -1.08
C ILE A 2 -5.54 -23.91 -0.55
N LYS A 3 -4.45 -24.49 -1.07
CA LYS A 3 -3.07 -24.14 -0.67
C LYS A 3 -2.69 -22.68 -0.98
N ILE A 4 -3.29 -22.08 -2.00
CA ILE A 4 -3.04 -20.67 -2.37
C ILE A 4 -3.75 -19.74 -1.38
N TYR A 5 -5.02 -20.02 -1.06
CA TYR A 5 -5.77 -19.24 -0.08
C TYR A 5 -5.11 -19.29 1.30
N LEU A 6 -4.63 -20.46 1.73
CA LEU A 6 -3.92 -20.61 2.99
C LEU A 6 -2.61 -19.79 3.02
N ASN A 7 -1.83 -19.81 1.93
CA ASN A 7 -0.60 -19.01 1.83
C ASN A 7 -0.90 -17.50 1.87
N VAL A 8 -1.95 -17.03 1.18
CA VAL A 8 -2.35 -15.62 1.21
C VAL A 8 -2.78 -15.19 2.60
N LEU A 9 -3.52 -16.05 3.31
CA LEU A 9 -3.99 -15.78 4.67
C LEU A 9 -2.81 -15.72 5.66
N LEU A 10 -1.86 -16.65 5.56
CA LEU A 10 -0.63 -16.63 6.37
C LEU A 10 0.23 -15.39 6.11
N ILE A 11 0.40 -14.99 4.85
CA ILE A 11 1.13 -13.77 4.49
C ILE A 11 0.40 -12.53 5.02
N GLY A 12 -0.94 -12.50 4.94
CA GLY A 12 -1.76 -11.42 5.47
C GLY A 12 -1.65 -11.28 6.99
N ILE A 13 -1.71 -12.39 7.73
CA ILE A 13 -1.51 -12.40 9.19
C ILE A 13 -0.10 -11.90 9.52
N TYR A 14 0.93 -12.39 8.83
CA TYR A 14 2.30 -11.98 9.05
C TYR A 14 2.50 -10.47 8.80
N LEU A 15 1.93 -9.96 7.71
CA LEU A 15 1.96 -8.53 7.37
C LEU A 15 1.20 -7.68 8.42
N GLY A 16 0.06 -8.17 8.91
CA GLY A 16 -0.70 -7.53 9.99
C GLY A 16 0.09 -7.44 11.29
N ILE A 17 0.72 -8.54 11.72
CA ILE A 17 1.58 -8.57 12.91
C ILE A 17 2.75 -7.59 12.75
N LEU A 18 3.40 -7.57 11.58
CA LEU A 18 4.47 -6.62 11.28
C LEU A 18 4.01 -5.16 11.42
N PHE A 19 2.85 -4.80 10.87
CA PHE A 19 2.33 -3.43 10.97
C PHE A 19 1.95 -3.03 12.40
N THR A 20 1.38 -3.94 13.18
CA THR A 20 1.07 -3.69 14.59
C THR A 20 2.34 -3.56 15.43
N LYS A 21 3.34 -4.44 15.20
CA LYS A 21 4.60 -4.43 15.96
C LYS A 21 5.52 -3.26 15.60
N SER A 22 5.45 -2.75 14.38
CA SER A 22 6.28 -1.63 13.92
C SER A 22 5.73 -0.26 14.32
N GLU A 23 4.59 -0.20 15.04
CA GLU A 23 3.87 1.04 15.37
C GLU A 23 3.52 1.92 14.16
N VAL A 24 3.73 1.42 12.92
CA VAL A 24 3.41 2.08 11.66
C VAL A 24 1.90 2.32 11.53
N ALA A 25 1.10 1.57 12.29
CA ALA A 25 -0.33 1.78 12.41
C ALA A 25 -0.71 3.05 13.20
N ARG A 26 0.17 3.66 14.00
CA ARG A 26 -0.19 4.87 14.76
C ARG A 26 -0.23 6.09 13.85
N TRP A 27 -1.41 6.71 13.79
CA TRP A 27 -1.68 7.92 13.00
C TRP A 27 -0.66 9.05 13.27
N GLN A 28 -0.31 9.25 14.54
CA GLN A 28 0.61 10.31 14.97
C GLN A 28 2.00 10.18 14.35
N ARG A 29 2.57 8.96 14.29
CA ARG A 29 3.91 8.71 13.74
C ARG A 29 3.99 9.05 12.25
N VAL A 30 2.92 8.77 11.48
CA VAL A 30 2.86 9.10 10.06
C VAL A 30 2.74 10.61 9.86
N HIS A 31 1.97 11.30 10.70
CA HIS A 31 1.87 12.76 10.66
C HIS A 31 3.20 13.44 11.03
N ASP A 32 3.88 12.95 12.08
CA ASP A 32 5.18 13.45 12.52
C ASP A 32 6.30 13.21 11.50
N MET A 33 6.13 12.18 10.65
CA MET A 33 6.98 11.97 9.48
C MET A 33 6.83 13.14 8.48
N PHE A 34 5.61 13.51 8.10
CA PHE A 34 5.39 14.64 7.19
C PHE A 34 5.78 16.00 7.79
N LEU A 35 5.73 16.12 9.12
CA LEU A 35 6.19 17.31 9.84
C LEU A 35 7.71 17.37 10.05
N PHE A 36 8.46 16.39 9.50
CA PHE A 36 9.92 16.24 9.61
C PHE A 36 10.45 16.20 11.06
N ARG A 37 9.61 15.81 12.03
CA ARG A 37 10.02 15.73 13.44
C ARG A 37 10.71 14.42 13.77
N GLU A 38 10.34 13.32 13.11
CA GLU A 38 10.94 12.00 13.31
C GLU A 38 11.43 11.36 12.00
N PRO A 39 12.76 11.27 11.77
CA PRO A 39 13.31 10.67 10.54
C PRO A 39 13.22 9.12 10.53
N HIS A 40 12.80 8.49 11.63
CA HIS A 40 12.75 7.04 11.76
C HIS A 40 11.86 6.36 10.71
N MET A 41 10.67 6.91 10.44
CA MET A 41 9.76 6.31 9.45
C MET A 41 10.26 6.47 8.02
N TYR A 42 10.93 7.58 7.69
CA TYR A 42 11.55 7.77 6.38
C TYR A 42 12.63 6.72 6.11
N LEU A 43 13.47 6.41 7.11
CA LEU A 43 14.50 5.37 6.97
C LEU A 43 13.90 3.97 6.83
N ILE A 44 12.80 3.67 7.53
CA ILE A 44 12.10 2.38 7.40
C ILE A 44 11.50 2.23 5.99
N ILE A 45 10.79 3.24 5.49
CA ILE A 45 10.22 3.21 4.14
C ILE A 45 11.34 3.14 3.08
N GLY A 46 12.41 3.92 3.26
CA GLY A 46 13.57 3.92 2.37
C GLY A 46 14.26 2.56 2.28
N THR A 47 14.54 1.93 3.42
CA THR A 47 15.15 0.58 3.44
C THR A 47 14.20 -0.47 2.86
N ALA A 48 12.89 -0.39 3.13
CA ALA A 48 11.90 -1.29 2.54
C ALA A 48 11.89 -1.19 1.00
N ILE A 49 11.98 0.02 0.44
CA ILE A 49 12.05 0.23 -1.02
C ILE A 49 13.33 -0.39 -1.59
N VAL A 50 14.49 -0.17 -0.95
CA VAL A 50 15.77 -0.74 -1.39
C VAL A 50 15.74 -2.26 -1.35
N VAL A 51 15.23 -2.85 -0.27
CA VAL A 51 15.09 -4.31 -0.13
C VAL A 51 14.13 -4.87 -1.18
N ALA A 52 13.00 -4.20 -1.45
CA ALA A 52 12.06 -4.61 -2.49
C ALA A 52 12.70 -4.55 -3.88
N MET A 53 13.43 -3.48 -4.20
CA MET A 53 14.18 -3.35 -5.45
C MET A 53 15.23 -4.45 -5.62
N ALA A 54 16.05 -4.68 -4.58
CA ALA A 54 17.08 -5.72 -4.59
C ALA A 54 16.45 -7.11 -4.74
N SER A 55 15.37 -7.40 -4.01
CA SER A 55 14.63 -8.66 -4.12
C SER A 55 14.08 -8.85 -5.52
N MET A 56 13.42 -7.85 -6.10
CA MET A 56 12.90 -7.93 -7.48
C MET A 56 14.01 -8.14 -8.51
N TRP A 57 15.15 -7.46 -8.34
CA TRP A 57 16.31 -7.64 -9.22
C TRP A 57 16.88 -9.06 -9.14
N LEU A 58 16.95 -9.62 -7.93
CA LEU A 58 17.38 -10.99 -7.68
C LEU A 58 16.42 -12.01 -8.31
N LEU A 59 15.11 -11.84 -8.10
CA LEU A 59 14.07 -12.68 -8.70
C LEU A 59 14.14 -12.65 -10.23
N LYS A 60 14.42 -11.48 -10.82
CA LYS A 60 14.62 -11.32 -12.26
C LYS A 60 15.87 -12.06 -12.74
N ARG A 61 16.97 -12.04 -11.97
CA ARG A 61 18.23 -12.72 -12.31
C ARG A 61 18.10 -14.24 -12.24
N PHE A 62 17.38 -14.77 -11.25
CA PHE A 62 17.21 -16.21 -11.03
C PHE A 62 16.01 -16.81 -11.77
N LYS A 63 15.24 -16.03 -12.55
CA LYS A 63 14.04 -16.49 -13.28
C LYS A 63 13.10 -17.32 -12.40
N VAL A 64 12.89 -16.86 -11.16
CA VAL A 64 12.10 -17.60 -10.17
C VAL A 64 10.63 -17.59 -10.61
N HIS A 65 10.01 -18.76 -10.65
CA HIS A 65 8.61 -18.93 -11.03
C HIS A 65 7.71 -18.45 -9.90
N ALA A 66 6.59 -17.82 -10.23
CA ALA A 66 5.58 -17.47 -9.22
C ALA A 66 5.07 -18.74 -8.52
N VAL A 67 4.44 -18.58 -7.34
CA VAL A 67 3.79 -19.68 -6.58
C VAL A 67 2.77 -20.45 -7.43
N THR A 68 2.30 -19.85 -8.53
CA THR A 68 1.39 -20.41 -9.55
C THR A 68 2.09 -21.06 -10.76
N GLY A 69 3.42 -21.18 -10.77
CA GLY A 69 4.20 -21.81 -11.85
C GLY A 69 4.37 -20.96 -13.12
N GLN A 70 3.77 -19.78 -13.18
CA GLN A 70 3.92 -18.86 -14.31
C GLN A 70 5.17 -17.97 -14.18
N PRO A 71 5.85 -17.63 -15.28
CA PRO A 71 6.92 -16.64 -15.25
C PRO A 71 6.36 -15.30 -14.79
N ILE A 72 7.09 -14.61 -13.91
CA ILE A 72 6.73 -13.27 -13.43
C ILE A 72 6.84 -12.30 -14.62
N ARG A 73 5.76 -12.14 -15.40
CA ARG A 73 5.65 -11.15 -16.46
C ARG A 73 5.24 -9.82 -15.87
N TYR A 74 6.19 -8.89 -15.80
CA TYR A 74 5.93 -7.51 -15.45
C TYR A 74 5.30 -6.80 -16.65
N THR A 75 3.98 -6.62 -16.64
CA THR A 75 3.31 -5.72 -17.59
C THR A 75 3.40 -4.28 -17.04
N PRO A 76 4.12 -3.37 -17.71
CA PRO A 76 4.16 -1.98 -17.28
C PRO A 76 2.75 -1.38 -17.37
N LYS A 77 2.33 -0.66 -16.33
CA LYS A 77 1.07 0.09 -16.38
C LYS A 77 1.19 1.19 -17.45
N PRO A 78 0.19 1.37 -18.33
CA PRO A 78 0.22 2.44 -19.32
C PRO A 78 0.23 3.79 -18.62
N TYR A 79 1.16 4.66 -19.02
CA TYR A 79 1.23 6.02 -18.51
C TYR A 79 0.10 6.85 -19.15
N HIS A 80 -0.73 7.46 -18.31
CA HIS A 80 -1.78 8.38 -18.74
C HIS A 80 -1.82 9.58 -17.80
N ARG A 81 -2.32 10.75 -18.26
CA ARG A 81 -2.30 12.00 -17.47
C ARG A 81 -3.05 11.85 -16.14
N GLY A 82 -4.06 10.99 -16.11
CA GLY A 82 -4.79 10.64 -14.89
C GLY A 82 -3.94 9.97 -13.79
N VAL A 83 -2.82 9.30 -14.11
CA VAL A 83 -1.91 8.74 -13.10
C VAL A 83 -1.24 9.84 -12.29
N LEU A 84 -0.84 10.94 -12.95
CA LEU A 84 -0.19 12.06 -12.28
C LEU A 84 -1.19 12.78 -11.34
N ILE A 85 -2.38 13.10 -11.86
CA ILE A 85 -3.44 13.78 -11.09
C ILE A 85 -3.89 12.89 -9.92
N GLY A 86 -4.15 11.60 -10.19
CA GLY A 86 -4.52 10.64 -9.15
C GLY A 86 -3.41 10.43 -8.11
N GLY A 87 -2.15 10.41 -8.54
CA GLY A 87 -1.00 10.30 -7.64
C GLY A 87 -0.86 11.49 -6.70
N VAL A 88 -1.06 12.72 -7.19
CA VAL A 88 -1.04 13.93 -6.37
C VAL A 88 -2.22 13.94 -5.38
N LEU A 89 -3.43 13.62 -5.84
CA LEU A 89 -4.61 13.52 -4.97
C LEU A 89 -4.46 12.45 -3.89
N PHE A 90 -3.94 11.29 -4.26
CA PHE A 90 -3.68 10.19 -3.32
C PHE A 90 -2.59 10.57 -2.30
N GLY A 91 -1.51 11.21 -2.75
CA GLY A 91 -0.44 11.70 -1.87
C GLY A 91 -0.94 12.77 -0.89
N ALA A 92 -1.74 13.73 -1.36
CA ALA A 92 -2.35 14.74 -0.51
C ALA A 92 -3.30 14.11 0.53
N GLY A 93 -4.14 13.16 0.10
CA GLY A 93 -5.01 12.40 0.99
C GLY A 93 -4.23 11.64 2.06
N TRP A 94 -3.13 10.98 1.67
CA TRP A 94 -2.25 10.27 2.62
C TRP A 94 -1.60 11.22 3.64
N ALA A 95 -1.15 12.41 3.22
CA ALA A 95 -0.57 13.42 4.11
C ALA A 95 -1.58 13.95 5.14
N ILE A 96 -2.83 14.16 4.74
CA ILE A 96 -3.91 14.66 5.62
C ILE A 96 -4.36 13.56 6.58
N THR A 97 -4.60 12.35 6.05
CA THR A 97 -5.20 11.25 6.81
C THR A 97 -4.19 10.42 7.58
N GLY A 98 -2.89 10.53 7.29
CA GLY A 98 -1.84 9.73 7.94
C GLY A 98 -2.01 8.22 7.74
N ALA A 99 -2.83 7.79 6.79
CA ALA A 99 -3.20 6.39 6.62
C ALA A 99 -3.12 5.97 5.14
N CYS A 100 -2.32 4.95 4.85
CA CYS A 100 -2.23 4.36 3.51
C CYS A 100 -3.00 3.02 3.47
N PRO A 101 -3.27 2.41 2.30
CA PRO A 101 -4.16 1.25 2.24
C PRO A 101 -3.73 0.09 3.14
N GLY A 102 -2.44 -0.13 3.38
CA GLY A 102 -1.96 -1.15 4.33
C GLY A 102 -2.31 -0.82 5.79
N PRO A 103 -1.82 0.29 6.35
CA PRO A 103 -2.11 0.73 7.71
C PRO A 103 -3.58 0.94 8.02
N ILE A 104 -4.44 1.32 7.06
CA ILE A 104 -5.88 1.44 7.31
C ILE A 104 -6.46 0.12 7.85
N TYR A 105 -6.11 -1.03 7.25
CA TYR A 105 -6.58 -2.32 7.74
C TYR A 105 -5.99 -2.69 9.10
N ALA A 106 -4.72 -2.36 9.34
CA ALA A 106 -4.07 -2.61 10.63
C ALA A 106 -4.64 -1.71 11.75
N GLN A 107 -4.96 -0.46 11.45
CA GLN A 107 -5.56 0.51 12.37
C GLN A 107 -6.97 0.09 12.78
N ILE A 108 -7.79 -0.35 11.82
CA ILE A 108 -9.12 -0.90 12.11
C ILE A 108 -9.01 -2.13 13.02
N GLY A 109 -8.07 -3.03 12.75
CA GLY A 109 -7.79 -4.19 13.60
C GLY A 109 -7.23 -3.84 14.98
N GLY A 110 -6.58 -2.68 15.12
CA GLY A 110 -6.03 -2.14 16.37
C GLY A 110 -7.02 -1.34 17.22
N GLY A 111 -8.25 -1.11 16.75
CA GLY A 111 -9.29 -0.39 17.49
C GLY A 111 -9.41 1.12 17.20
N GLU A 112 -8.71 1.64 16.20
CA GLU A 112 -8.77 3.06 15.82
C GLU A 112 -10.05 3.37 15.03
N TRP A 113 -11.06 3.95 15.68
CA TRP A 113 -12.35 4.24 15.05
C TRP A 113 -12.26 5.25 13.89
N ILE A 114 -11.28 6.15 13.93
CA ILE A 114 -11.05 7.16 12.88
C ILE A 114 -10.59 6.50 11.57
N ALA A 115 -9.97 5.31 11.62
CA ALA A 115 -9.55 4.58 10.43
C ALA A 115 -10.75 4.07 9.61
N LEU A 116 -11.90 3.79 10.25
CA LEU A 116 -13.14 3.42 9.54
C LEU A 116 -13.66 4.56 8.66
N LEU A 117 -13.60 5.81 9.14
CA LEU A 117 -13.98 6.99 8.36
C LEU A 117 -13.05 7.18 7.15
N THR A 118 -11.74 7.01 7.36
CA THR A 118 -10.76 7.09 6.28
C THR A 118 -10.96 5.97 5.25
N PHE A 119 -11.26 4.76 5.72
CA PHE A 119 -11.59 3.63 4.87
C PHE A 119 -12.85 3.88 4.06
N ALA A 120 -13.93 4.36 4.69
CA ALA A 120 -15.17 4.70 3.99
C ALA A 120 -14.93 5.79 2.93
N GLY A 121 -14.16 6.83 3.24
CA GLY A 121 -13.76 7.86 2.28
C GLY A 121 -12.95 7.30 1.10
N ALA A 122 -11.99 6.41 1.38
CA ALA A 122 -11.19 5.76 0.34
C ALA A 122 -12.05 4.87 -0.58
N VAL A 123 -12.99 4.11 -0.01
CA VAL A 123 -13.93 3.26 -0.76
C VAL A 123 -14.85 4.13 -1.62
N LEU A 124 -15.44 5.19 -1.06
CA LEU A 124 -16.28 6.13 -1.81
C LEU A 124 -15.50 6.83 -2.93
N GLY A 125 -14.24 7.22 -2.67
CA GLY A 125 -13.34 7.77 -3.68
C GLY A 125 -13.07 6.78 -4.82
N MET A 126 -12.85 5.50 -4.49
CA MET A 126 -12.65 4.44 -5.48
C MET A 126 -13.91 4.20 -6.33
N TYR A 127 -15.09 4.13 -5.70
CA TYR A 127 -16.36 3.94 -6.42
C TYR A 127 -16.72 5.14 -7.29
N SER A 128 -16.55 6.36 -6.78
CA SER A 128 -16.79 7.58 -7.56
C SER A 128 -15.83 7.67 -8.75
N TYR A 129 -14.54 7.38 -8.56
CA TYR A 129 -13.60 7.29 -9.67
C TYR A 129 -13.97 6.18 -10.66
N ALA A 130 -14.37 5.00 -10.21
CA ALA A 130 -14.81 3.90 -11.08
C ALA A 130 -16.04 4.28 -11.92
N ALA A 131 -16.99 5.02 -11.35
CA ALA A 131 -18.18 5.52 -12.03
C ALA A 131 -17.86 6.67 -13.01
N LEU A 132 -16.87 7.53 -12.69
CA LEU A 132 -16.42 8.62 -13.58
C LEU A 132 -15.43 8.18 -14.64
N LYS A 133 -14.74 7.05 -14.44
CA LYS A 133 -13.77 6.46 -15.37
C LYS A 133 -14.28 6.44 -16.83
N PRO A 134 -15.50 5.98 -17.15
CA PRO A 134 -15.99 5.98 -18.54
C PRO A 134 -16.15 7.38 -19.17
N LYS A 135 -16.14 8.46 -18.38
CA LYS A 135 -16.29 9.84 -18.85
C LYS A 135 -14.98 10.65 -18.84
N LEU A 136 -13.89 10.09 -18.33
CA LEU A 136 -12.60 10.79 -18.23
C LEU A 136 -11.76 10.52 -19.49
N PRO A 137 -11.23 11.55 -20.17
CA PRO A 137 -10.28 11.34 -21.27
C PRO A 137 -9.01 10.70 -20.71
N HIS A 138 -8.66 9.52 -21.24
CA HIS A 138 -7.46 8.77 -20.84
C HIS A 138 -6.23 9.38 -21.51
#